data_AF-A0A1L7BF48-F1
#
_entry.id   AF-A0A1L7BF48-F1
#
_cell.length_a   1.000
_cell.length_b   1.000
_cell.length_c   1.000
_cell.angle_alpha   90.00
_cell.angle_beta   90.00
_cell.angle_gamma   90.00
#
_symmetry.space_group_name_H-M   'P 1'
#
loop_
_entity.id
_entity.type
_entity.pdbx_description
1 polymer ?
#
loop_
_entity_poly.entity_id
_entity_poly.type
_entity_poly.pdbx_seq_one_letter_code
_entity_poly.pdbx_strand_id
1 'polypeptide(L)'
;MENLQFYLKPLFEYWYYSLISGVFLLFAAKFVEKIAIAVLGFLLGINMIFPVVVEKVPQLNEVLSNYYQIAMIVVGIITAAILYALYKSITFIFGFGIVGILGYYLTDIVLKYLNLNVNNPTYIAIGTGLVFGILGGIVTYKKSSEVIGILSVLIGAGTLAVVAMKFISHGDLTTPLYSSVFLVIFLLLVVIGFVVNFRKKKE
;
A
#
# COMPACT_ATOMS: atom_id res chain seq x y z
N MET A 1 -17.90 20.34 -6.85
CA MET A 1 -18.64 19.14 -6.41
C MET A 1 -18.85 18.12 -7.53
N GLU A 2 -18.92 18.55 -8.80
CA GLU A 2 -19.02 17.67 -9.99
C GLU A 2 -17.94 16.57 -10.06
N ASN A 3 -16.69 16.90 -9.74
CA ASN A 3 -15.59 15.92 -9.79
C ASN A 3 -15.72 14.79 -8.76
N LEU A 4 -16.31 15.04 -7.58
CA LEU A 4 -16.40 14.02 -6.54
C LEU A 4 -17.41 12.93 -6.92
N GLN A 5 -18.54 13.31 -7.52
CA GLN A 5 -19.53 12.34 -7.98
C GLN A 5 -18.97 11.44 -9.08
N PHE A 6 -18.12 11.96 -9.96
CA PHE A 6 -17.42 11.15 -10.97
C PHE A 6 -16.56 10.04 -10.35
N TYR A 7 -15.78 10.34 -9.29
CA TYR A 7 -14.96 9.34 -8.60
C TYR A 7 -15.77 8.34 -7.77
N LEU A 8 -16.94 8.73 -7.28
CA LEU A 8 -17.81 7.86 -6.47
C LEU A 8 -18.76 7.01 -7.32
N LYS A 9 -19.00 7.38 -8.57
CA LYS A 9 -19.90 6.67 -9.49
C LYS A 9 -19.57 5.18 -9.63
N PRO A 10 -18.30 4.74 -9.78
CA PRO A 10 -17.98 3.31 -9.83
C PRO A 10 -18.33 2.56 -8.54
N LEU A 11 -18.20 3.21 -7.38
CA LEU A 11 -18.55 2.62 -6.09
C LEU A 11 -20.06 2.42 -5.96
N PHE A 12 -20.86 3.30 -6.56
CA PHE A 12 -22.31 3.17 -6.60
C PHE A 12 -22.78 2.13 -7.61
N GLU A 13 -22.23 2.11 -8.83
CA GLU A 13 -22.61 1.17 -9.88
C GLU A 13 -22.23 -0.26 -9.50
N TYR A 14 -20.99 -0.46 -9.06
CA TYR A 14 -20.44 -1.74 -8.65
C TYR A 14 -20.44 -1.91 -7.13
N TRP A 15 -21.58 -1.57 -6.50
CA TRP A 15 -21.73 -1.58 -5.04
C TRP A 15 -21.43 -2.93 -4.39
N TYR A 16 -21.70 -4.04 -5.09
CA TYR A 16 -21.48 -5.40 -4.58
C TYR A 16 -19.98 -5.72 -4.47
N TYR A 17 -19.17 -5.36 -5.46
CA TYR A 17 -17.72 -5.46 -5.38
C TYR A 17 -17.14 -4.50 -4.34
N SER A 18 -17.68 -3.27 -4.27
CA SER A 18 -17.27 -2.25 -3.31
C SER A 18 -17.59 -2.64 -1.86
N LEU A 19 -18.70 -3.35 -1.64
CA LEU A 19 -19.05 -3.88 -0.33
C LEU A 19 -18.06 -4.96 0.09
N ILE A 20 -17.79 -5.95 -0.76
CA ILE A 20 -16.84 -7.04 -0.45
C ILE A 20 -15.44 -6.48 -0.19
N SER A 21 -14.96 -5.59 -1.07
CA SER A 21 -13.64 -4.97 -0.91
C SER A 21 -13.60 -4.06 0.32
N GLY A 22 -14.64 -3.28 0.59
CA GLY A 22 -14.76 -2.42 1.75
C GLY A 22 -14.73 -3.20 3.08
N VAL A 23 -15.50 -4.29 3.17
CA VAL A 23 -15.49 -5.20 4.33
C VAL A 23 -14.10 -5.81 4.53
N PHE A 24 -13.52 -6.34 3.46
CA PHE A 24 -12.18 -6.94 3.52
C PHE A 24 -11.11 -5.92 3.95
N LEU A 25 -11.08 -4.73 3.36
CA LEU A 25 -10.14 -3.67 3.70
C LEU A 25 -10.33 -3.16 5.13
N LEU A 26 -11.57 -3.13 5.63
CA LEU A 26 -11.87 -2.67 6.99
C LEU A 26 -11.47 -3.71 8.04
N PHE A 27 -11.81 -4.98 7.85
CA PHE A 27 -11.67 -6.02 8.89
C PHE A 27 -10.40 -6.88 8.75
N ALA A 28 -9.85 -7.00 7.54
CA ALA A 28 -8.65 -7.78 7.25
C ALA A 28 -7.44 -6.89 6.92
N ALA A 29 -7.44 -5.63 7.36
CA ALA A 29 -6.42 -4.62 7.05
C ALA A 29 -4.98 -5.10 7.32
N LYS A 30 -4.76 -5.90 8.37
CA LYS A 30 -3.46 -6.52 8.70
C LYS A 30 -2.90 -7.44 7.62
N PHE A 31 -3.76 -8.03 6.81
CA PHE A 31 -3.38 -8.98 5.77
C PHE A 31 -3.22 -8.31 4.41
N VAL A 32 -3.68 -7.06 4.26
CA VAL A 32 -3.71 -6.36 2.97
C VAL A 32 -2.33 -6.20 2.38
N GLU A 33 -1.33 -5.85 3.19
CA GLU A 33 0.07 -5.79 2.74
C GLU A 33 0.51 -7.14 2.15
N LYS A 34 0.32 -8.24 2.89
CA LYS A 34 0.76 -9.58 2.48
C LYS A 34 0.04 -10.06 1.22
N ILE A 35 -1.27 -9.83 1.16
CA ILE A 35 -2.12 -10.23 0.04
C ILE A 35 -1.80 -9.39 -1.20
N ALA A 36 -1.60 -8.09 -1.04
CA ALA A 36 -1.18 -7.23 -2.15
C ALA A 36 0.17 -7.69 -2.73
N ILE A 37 1.17 -7.99 -1.88
CA ILE A 37 2.46 -8.50 -2.34
C ILE A 37 2.31 -9.86 -3.03
N ALA A 38 1.50 -10.76 -2.47
CA ALA A 38 1.27 -12.08 -3.05
C ALA A 38 0.60 -11.99 -4.43
N VAL A 39 -0.46 -11.17 -4.56
CA VAL A 39 -1.16 -10.96 -5.82
C VAL A 39 -0.26 -10.28 -6.84
N LEU A 40 0.46 -9.22 -6.46
CA LEU A 40 1.39 -8.54 -7.36
C LEU A 40 2.53 -9.47 -7.80
N GLY A 41 3.12 -10.22 -6.88
CA GLY A 41 4.18 -11.18 -7.20
C GLY A 41 3.68 -12.33 -8.07
N PHE A 42 2.45 -12.79 -7.87
CA PHE A 42 1.83 -13.79 -8.71
C PHE A 42 1.58 -13.26 -10.14
N LEU A 43 1.01 -12.06 -10.25
CA LEU A 43 0.77 -11.40 -11.54
C LEU A 43 2.08 -11.12 -12.29
N LEU A 44 3.12 -10.67 -11.60
CA LEU A 44 4.46 -10.51 -12.17
C LEU A 44 5.02 -11.85 -12.63
N GLY A 45 4.83 -12.90 -11.84
CA GLY A 45 5.27 -14.25 -12.17
C GLY A 45 4.62 -14.78 -13.45
N ILE A 46 3.30 -14.64 -13.59
CA ILE A 46 2.56 -15.13 -14.75
C ILE A 46 2.78 -14.28 -16.00
N ASN A 47 2.73 -12.95 -15.86
CA ASN A 47 2.70 -12.07 -17.03
C ASN A 47 4.10 -11.64 -17.50
N MET A 48 5.12 -11.73 -16.66
CA MET A 48 6.46 -11.24 -16.98
C MET A 48 7.52 -12.34 -16.84
N ILE A 49 7.62 -12.99 -15.69
CA ILE A 49 8.68 -13.98 -15.44
C ILE A 49 8.47 -15.25 -16.28
N PHE A 50 7.26 -15.80 -16.30
CA PHE A 50 6.96 -17.04 -17.00
C PHE A 50 7.21 -16.95 -18.53
N PRO A 51 6.74 -15.90 -19.24
CA PRO A 51 7.08 -15.72 -20.66
C PRO A 51 8.58 -15.66 -20.91
N VAL A 52 9.33 -14.94 -20.08
CA VAL A 52 10.79 -14.82 -20.18
C VAL A 52 11.47 -16.17 -19.97
N VAL A 53 11.02 -16.96 -19.00
CA VAL A 53 11.56 -18.31 -18.74
C VAL A 53 11.33 -19.24 -19.93
N VAL A 54 10.12 -19.22 -20.51
CA VAL A 54 9.77 -20.04 -21.68
C VAL A 54 10.58 -19.63 -22.92
N GLU A 55 10.77 -18.32 -23.15
CA GLU A 55 11.53 -17.81 -24.29
C GLU A 55 13.04 -18.09 -24.17
N LYS A 56 13.62 -17.90 -22.99
CA LYS A 56 15.07 -17.97 -22.79
C LYS A 56 15.58 -19.38 -22.48
N VAL A 57 14.70 -20.31 -22.09
CA VAL A 57 15.11 -21.68 -21.73
C VAL A 57 14.35 -22.72 -22.58
N PRO A 58 14.82 -22.98 -23.83
CA PRO A 58 14.11 -23.85 -24.77
C PRO A 58 13.95 -25.30 -24.29
N GLN A 59 14.89 -25.79 -23.48
CA GLN A 59 14.83 -27.12 -22.84
C GLN A 59 13.63 -27.28 -21.89
N LEU A 60 13.23 -26.18 -21.26
CA LEU A 60 12.05 -26.14 -20.38
C LEU A 60 10.77 -26.02 -21.21
N ASN A 61 10.79 -25.34 -22.36
CA ASN A 61 9.61 -25.13 -23.21
C ASN A 61 8.99 -26.46 -23.71
N GLU A 62 9.80 -27.41 -24.16
CA GLU A 62 9.30 -28.71 -24.63
C GLU A 62 8.55 -29.48 -23.52
N VAL A 63 9.09 -29.48 -22.29
CA VAL A 63 8.48 -30.14 -21.12
C VAL A 63 7.26 -29.36 -20.63
N LEU A 64 7.33 -28.03 -20.63
CA LEU A 64 6.28 -27.13 -20.16
C LEU A 64 5.09 -27.06 -21.12
N SER A 65 5.26 -27.35 -22.40
CA SER A 65 4.20 -27.28 -23.41
C SER A 65 2.98 -28.14 -23.06
N ASN A 66 3.21 -29.34 -22.52
CA ASN A 66 2.15 -30.27 -22.09
C ASN A 66 1.45 -29.84 -20.79
N TYR A 67 2.08 -28.98 -19.99
CA TYR A 67 1.59 -28.56 -18.67
C TYR A 67 1.57 -27.03 -18.52
N TYR A 68 1.39 -26.32 -19.63
CA TYR A 68 1.67 -24.88 -19.72
C TYR A 68 0.94 -24.05 -18.66
N GLN A 69 -0.36 -24.30 -18.49
CA GLN A 69 -1.19 -23.61 -17.50
C GLN A 69 -0.75 -23.91 -16.05
N ILE A 70 -0.44 -25.18 -15.75
CA ILE A 70 -0.03 -25.60 -14.41
C ILE A 70 1.33 -24.97 -14.08
N ALA A 71 2.27 -25.01 -15.01
CA ALA A 71 3.58 -24.44 -14.81
C ALA A 71 3.57 -22.92 -14.69
N MET A 72 2.71 -22.24 -15.46
CA MET A 72 2.45 -20.81 -15.32
C MET A 72 2.00 -20.46 -13.90
N ILE A 73 1.04 -21.21 -13.35
CA ILE A 73 0.56 -21.04 -11.97
C ILE A 73 1.70 -21.29 -10.96
N VAL A 74 2.49 -22.34 -11.14
CA VAL A 74 3.61 -22.68 -10.26
C VAL A 74 4.66 -21.57 -10.26
N VAL A 75 5.06 -21.06 -11.43
CA VAL A 75 5.99 -19.92 -11.54
C VAL A 75 5.41 -18.66 -10.90
N GLY A 76 4.11 -18.42 -11.05
CA GLY A 76 3.39 -17.37 -10.33
C GLY A 76 3.55 -17.48 -8.82
N ILE A 77 3.29 -18.67 -8.24
CA ILE A 77 3.38 -18.92 -6.80
C ILE A 77 4.82 -18.75 -6.30
N ILE A 78 5.81 -19.29 -7.03
CA ILE A 78 7.24 -19.16 -6.69
C ILE A 78 7.64 -17.69 -6.70
N THR A 79 7.23 -16.93 -7.73
CA THR A 79 7.54 -15.50 -7.84
C THR A 79 6.91 -14.71 -6.70
N ALA A 80 5.67 -15.02 -6.31
CA ALA A 80 5.01 -14.41 -5.16
C ALA A 80 5.77 -14.66 -3.85
N ALA A 81 6.26 -15.89 -3.63
CA ALA A 81 7.04 -16.23 -2.44
C ALA A 81 8.39 -15.48 -2.40
N ILE A 82 9.09 -15.39 -3.54
CA ILE A 82 10.35 -14.64 -3.66
C ILE A 82 10.10 -13.15 -3.40
N LEU A 83 9.06 -12.56 -4.01
CA LEU A 83 8.75 -11.15 -3.82
C LEU A 83 8.38 -10.85 -2.37
N TYR A 84 7.64 -11.75 -1.71
CA TYR A 84 7.33 -11.64 -0.29
C TYR A 84 8.59 -11.66 0.59
N ALA A 85 9.57 -12.51 0.27
CA ALA A 85 10.85 -12.55 0.97
C ALA A 85 11.67 -11.26 0.76
N LEU A 86 11.69 -10.73 -0.47
CA LEU A 86 12.42 -9.51 -0.83
C LEU A 86 11.75 -8.23 -0.36
N TYR A 87 10.43 -8.25 -0.14
CA TYR A 87 9.63 -7.07 0.18
C TYR A 87 10.20 -6.27 1.35
N LYS A 88 10.62 -6.94 2.43
CA LYS A 88 11.20 -6.27 3.60
C LYS A 88 12.50 -5.53 3.30
N SER A 89 13.33 -6.07 2.40
CA SER A 89 14.55 -5.41 1.96
C SER A 89 14.23 -4.23 1.05
N ILE A 90 13.24 -4.38 0.17
CA ILE A 90 12.77 -3.31 -0.72
C ILE A 90 12.22 -2.13 0.09
N THR A 91 11.38 -2.38 1.09
CA THR A 91 10.82 -1.32 1.94
C THR A 91 11.90 -0.61 2.76
N PHE A 92 12.91 -1.34 3.22
CA PHE A 92 14.09 -0.73 3.85
C PHE A 92 14.82 0.21 2.89
N ILE A 93 15.10 -0.22 1.66
CA ILE A 93 15.81 0.59 0.65
C ILE A 93 15.01 1.85 0.30
N PHE A 94 13.69 1.73 0.11
CA PHE A 94 12.84 2.90 -0.13
C PHE A 94 12.83 3.86 1.05
N GLY A 95 12.69 3.35 2.28
CA GLY A 95 12.76 4.16 3.49
C GLY A 95 14.11 4.87 3.64
N PHE A 96 15.19 4.15 3.35
CA PHE A 96 16.54 4.70 3.35
C PHE A 96 16.72 5.81 2.33
N GLY A 97 16.29 5.59 1.08
CA GLY A 97 16.40 6.57 0.02
C GLY A 97 15.59 7.84 0.30
N ILE A 98 14.30 7.70 0.59
CA ILE A 98 13.41 8.85 0.78
C ILE A 98 13.84 9.68 1.99
N VAL A 99 14.00 9.03 3.16
CA VAL A 99 14.36 9.74 4.40
C VAL A 99 15.79 10.24 4.35
N GLY A 100 16.70 9.52 3.70
CA GLY A 100 18.09 9.96 3.54
C GLY A 100 18.23 11.19 2.64
N ILE A 101 17.50 11.23 1.52
CA ILE A 101 17.44 12.40 0.64
C ILE A 101 16.83 13.60 1.38
N LEU A 102 15.73 13.38 2.13
CA LEU A 102 15.15 14.43 2.97
C LEU A 102 16.12 14.93 4.02
N GLY A 103 16.83 14.04 4.71
CA GLY A 103 17.86 14.39 5.70
C GLY A 103 18.98 15.24 5.09
N TYR A 104 19.44 14.88 3.89
CA TYR A 104 20.42 15.66 3.13
C TYR A 104 19.92 17.09 2.86
N TYR A 105 18.74 17.25 2.28
CA TYR A 105 18.20 18.56 1.93
C TYR A 105 17.88 19.42 3.15
N LEU A 106 17.32 18.83 4.21
CA LEU A 106 17.07 19.54 5.46
C LEU A 106 18.37 20.06 6.07
N THR A 107 19.42 19.25 6.03
CA THR A 107 20.74 19.66 6.56
C THR A 107 21.35 20.78 5.72
N ASP A 108 21.27 20.69 4.39
CA ASP A 108 21.75 21.74 3.48
C ASP A 108 21.00 23.07 3.69
N ILE A 109 19.67 23.03 3.86
CA ILE A 109 18.86 24.21 4.17
C ILE A 109 19.28 24.82 5.51
N VAL A 110 19.46 24.01 6.56
CA VAL A 110 19.86 24.48 7.88
C VAL A 110 21.25 25.13 7.85
N LEU A 111 22.21 24.50 7.18
CA LEU A 111 23.57 25.03 7.04
C LEU A 111 23.59 26.37 6.29
N LYS A 112 22.81 26.49 5.21
CA LYS A 112 22.67 27.74 4.44
C LYS A 112 21.96 28.84 5.23
N TYR A 113 20.88 28.50 5.94
CA TYR A 113 20.08 29.48 6.67
C TYR A 113 20.81 30.03 7.89
N LEU A 114 21.59 29.20 8.59
CA LEU A 114 22.35 29.60 9.78
C LEU A 114 23.73 30.18 9.46
N ASN A 115 24.10 30.32 8.18
CA ASN A 115 25.44 30.76 7.73
C ASN A 115 26.59 30.04 8.47
N LEU A 116 26.41 28.75 8.74
CA LEU A 116 27.41 27.97 9.47
C LEU A 116 28.59 27.69 8.55
N ASN A 117 29.72 28.33 8.84
CA ASN A 117 30.95 28.15 8.07
C ASN A 117 31.68 26.89 8.54
N VAL A 118 31.17 25.72 8.11
CA VAL A 118 31.75 24.41 8.39
C VAL A 118 32.69 23.98 7.28
N ASN A 119 33.79 23.32 7.67
CA ASN A 119 34.75 22.78 6.72
C ASN A 119 34.08 21.63 5.93
N ASN A 120 33.86 21.85 4.64
CA ASN A 120 33.14 20.99 3.70
C ASN A 120 31.68 20.64 4.11
N PRO A 121 30.71 21.56 3.93
CA PRO A 121 29.31 21.36 4.30
C PRO A 121 28.64 20.17 3.60
N THR A 122 29.11 19.81 2.40
CA THR A 122 28.59 18.67 1.63
C THR A 122 28.80 17.34 2.35
N TYR A 123 29.94 17.11 3.00
CA TYR A 123 30.17 15.85 3.73
C TYR A 123 29.28 15.75 4.97
N ILE A 124 28.98 16.87 5.62
CA ILE A 124 28.06 16.91 6.76
C ILE A 124 26.65 16.57 6.28
N ALA A 125 26.19 17.18 5.19
CA ALA A 125 24.87 16.90 4.61
C ALA A 125 24.74 15.44 4.13
N ILE A 126 25.78 14.87 3.53
CA ILE A 126 25.79 13.45 3.15
C ILE A 126 25.79 12.56 4.39
N GLY A 127 26.61 12.88 5.40
CA GLY A 127 26.69 12.12 6.65
C GLY A 127 25.36 12.10 7.40
N THR A 128 24.70 13.25 7.55
CA THR A 128 23.36 13.31 8.16
C THR A 128 22.34 12.58 7.30
N GLY A 129 22.39 12.72 5.97
CA GLY A 129 21.55 11.97 5.03
C GLY A 129 21.67 10.46 5.22
N LEU A 130 22.89 9.92 5.36
CA LEU A 130 23.09 8.49 5.64
C LEU A 130 22.49 8.06 6.99
N VAL A 131 22.71 8.84 8.05
CA VAL A 131 22.17 8.54 9.38
C VAL A 131 20.64 8.55 9.38
N PHE A 132 20.03 9.61 8.83
CA PHE A 132 18.58 9.71 8.69
C PHE A 132 18.02 8.63 7.76
N GLY A 133 18.73 8.28 6.69
CA GLY A 133 18.39 7.18 5.82
C GLY A 133 18.34 5.85 6.57
N ILE A 134 19.37 5.51 7.36
CA ILE A 134 19.37 4.26 8.15
C ILE A 134 18.19 4.24 9.12
N LEU A 135 17.94 5.34 9.83
CA LEU A 135 16.81 5.46 10.73
C LEU A 135 15.47 5.29 10.00
N GLY A 136 15.31 5.96 8.86
CA GLY A 136 14.13 5.86 8.00
C GLY A 136 13.90 4.45 7.48
N GLY A 137 14.96 3.80 6.99
CA GLY A 137 14.91 2.41 6.54
C GLY A 137 14.46 1.46 7.66
N ILE A 138 15.01 1.60 8.88
CA ILE A 138 14.62 0.77 10.03
C ILE A 138 13.16 1.00 10.43
N VAL A 139 12.71 2.26 10.46
CA VAL A 139 11.33 2.61 10.80
C VAL A 139 10.37 2.02 9.77
N THR A 140 10.62 2.23 8.48
CA THR A 140 9.79 1.68 7.40
C THR A 140 9.77 0.16 7.44
N TYR A 141 10.91 -0.49 7.67
CA TYR A 141 11.01 -1.95 7.82
C TYR A 141 10.14 -2.48 8.98
N LYS A 142 10.09 -1.78 10.12
CA LYS A 142 9.32 -2.22 11.29
C LYS A 142 7.84 -1.86 11.23
N LYS A 143 7.48 -0.76 10.56
CA LYS A 143 6.15 -0.14 10.64
C LYS A 143 5.36 -0.15 9.33
N SER A 144 5.90 -0.67 8.23
CA SER A 144 5.19 -0.73 6.93
C SER A 144 3.78 -1.33 7.05
N SER A 145 3.66 -2.43 7.78
CA SER A 145 2.40 -3.15 7.99
C SER A 145 1.35 -2.33 8.74
N GLU A 146 1.79 -1.53 9.71
CA GLU A 146 0.89 -0.65 10.45
C GLU A 146 0.36 0.46 9.53
N VAL A 147 1.24 1.11 8.77
CA VAL A 147 0.84 2.20 7.86
C VAL A 147 -0.13 1.71 6.78
N ILE A 148 0.18 0.59 6.12
CA ILE A 148 -0.70 0.01 5.10
C ILE A 148 -2.02 -0.44 5.72
N GLY A 149 -2.01 -1.00 6.93
CA GLY A 149 -3.22 -1.35 7.66
C GLY A 149 -4.09 -0.14 7.98
N ILE A 150 -3.50 0.98 8.42
CA ILE A 150 -4.23 2.23 8.70
C ILE A 150 -4.90 2.73 7.42
N LEU A 151 -4.14 2.83 6.32
CA LEU A 151 -4.67 3.26 5.02
C LEU A 151 -5.80 2.34 4.54
N SER A 152 -5.65 1.02 4.71
CA SER A 152 -6.68 0.05 4.36
C SER A 152 -7.96 0.27 5.17
N VAL A 153 -7.86 0.51 6.48
CA VAL A 153 -9.03 0.81 7.32
C VAL A 153 -9.74 2.07 6.83
N LEU A 154 -8.99 3.13 6.51
CA LEU A 154 -9.56 4.39 6.01
C LEU A 154 -10.26 4.19 4.66
N ILE A 155 -9.62 3.50 3.72
CA ILE A 155 -10.20 3.23 2.39
C ILE A 155 -11.42 2.31 2.52
N GLY A 156 -11.33 1.26 3.34
CA GLY A 156 -12.43 0.33 3.60
C GLY A 156 -13.63 1.02 4.23
N ALA A 157 -13.41 1.84 5.27
CA ALA A 157 -14.45 2.63 5.91
C ALA A 157 -15.10 3.63 4.95
N GLY A 158 -14.29 4.33 4.14
CA GLY A 158 -14.78 5.26 3.14
C GLY A 158 -15.64 4.55 2.09
N THR A 159 -15.16 3.42 1.57
CA THR A 159 -15.88 2.60 0.59
C THR A 159 -17.22 2.12 1.15
N LEU A 160 -17.23 1.59 2.36
CA LEU A 160 -18.46 1.12 3.02
C LEU A 160 -19.42 2.26 3.36
N ALA A 161 -18.92 3.41 3.77
CA ALA A 161 -19.76 4.59 4.00
C ALA A 161 -20.43 5.05 2.70
N VAL A 162 -19.72 5.06 1.57
CA VAL A 162 -20.30 5.36 0.25
C VAL A 162 -21.37 4.34 -0.13
N VAL A 163 -21.09 3.03 0.05
CA VAL A 163 -22.06 1.97 -0.21
C VAL A 163 -23.30 2.12 0.69
N ALA A 164 -23.14 2.45 1.97
CA ALA A 164 -24.26 2.70 2.88
C ALA A 164 -25.11 3.90 2.41
N MET A 165 -24.47 4.98 1.95
CA MET A 165 -25.17 6.15 1.43
C MET A 165 -25.96 5.86 0.15
N LYS A 166 -25.55 4.88 -0.65
CA LYS A 166 -26.35 4.37 -1.76
C LYS A 166 -27.74 3.91 -1.31
N PHE A 167 -27.83 3.19 -0.20
CA PHE A 167 -29.10 2.65 0.30
C PHE A 167 -29.94 3.68 1.07
N ILE A 168 -29.29 4.64 1.74
CA ILE A 168 -29.98 5.65 2.54
C ILE A 168 -30.52 6.79 1.67
N SER A 169 -29.73 7.26 0.71
CA SER A 169 -29.98 8.51 -0.02
C SER A 169 -29.94 8.34 -1.54
N HIS A 170 -29.91 7.10 -2.05
CA HIS A 170 -29.66 6.81 -3.46
C HIS A 170 -28.33 7.40 -3.98
N GLY A 171 -27.37 7.65 -3.08
CA GLY A 171 -26.05 8.21 -3.40
C GLY A 171 -25.99 9.74 -3.43
N ASP A 172 -27.05 10.44 -3.03
CA ASP A 172 -27.02 11.91 -2.94
C ASP A 172 -26.28 12.38 -1.67
N LEU A 173 -25.08 12.92 -1.88
CA LEU A 173 -24.25 13.51 -0.83
C LEU A 173 -24.34 15.04 -0.79
N THR A 174 -25.09 15.66 -1.70
CA THR A 174 -25.08 17.12 -1.88
C THR A 174 -25.85 17.86 -0.79
N THR A 175 -26.82 17.20 -0.15
CA THR A 175 -27.56 17.80 0.95
C THR A 175 -26.70 17.82 2.22
N PRO A 176 -26.74 18.92 3.02
CA PRO A 176 -25.99 19.01 4.28
C PRO A 176 -26.31 17.87 5.26
N LEU A 177 -27.57 17.41 5.25
CA LEU A 177 -28.02 16.29 6.07
C LEU A 177 -27.31 14.99 5.67
N TYR A 178 -27.32 14.63 4.38
CA TYR A 178 -26.69 13.39 3.90
C TYR A 178 -25.17 13.42 3.98
N SER A 179 -24.54 14.58 3.77
CA SER A 179 -23.12 14.79 4.05
C SER A 179 -22.76 14.53 5.52
N SER A 180 -23.61 14.99 6.45
CA SER A 180 -23.40 14.76 7.89
C SER A 180 -23.58 13.28 8.26
N VAL A 181 -24.60 12.62 7.72
CA VAL A 181 -24.84 11.18 7.91
C VAL A 181 -23.68 10.35 7.37
N PHE A 182 -23.16 10.67 6.19
CA PHE A 182 -21.97 10.04 5.61
C PHE A 182 -20.76 10.15 6.55
N LEU A 183 -20.47 11.34 7.08
CA LEU A 183 -19.36 11.56 8.00
C LEU A 183 -19.51 10.76 9.28
N VAL A 184 -20.71 10.68 9.85
CA VAL A 184 -20.97 9.90 11.06
C VAL A 184 -20.73 8.41 10.80
N ILE A 185 -21.26 7.86 9.71
CA ILE A 185 -21.05 6.46 9.32
C ILE A 185 -19.57 6.18 9.09
N PHE A 186 -18.89 7.05 8.34
CA PHE A 186 -17.46 6.93 8.07
C PHE A 186 -16.64 6.91 9.36
N LEU A 187 -16.86 7.87 10.27
CA LEU A 187 -16.12 7.95 11.54
C LEU A 187 -16.39 6.74 12.43
N LEU A 188 -17.63 6.27 12.52
CA LEU A 188 -17.97 5.06 13.27
C LEU A 188 -17.24 3.83 12.71
N LEU A 189 -17.26 3.65 11.39
CA LEU A 189 -16.55 2.54 10.73
C LEU A 189 -15.04 2.63 10.93
N VAL A 190 -14.46 3.83 10.87
CA VAL A 190 -13.03 4.05 11.14
C VAL A 190 -12.69 3.62 12.58
N VAL A 191 -13.47 4.05 13.58
CA VAL A 191 -13.27 3.66 14.98
C VAL A 191 -13.38 2.15 15.14
N ILE A 192 -14.41 1.52 14.55
CA ILE A 192 -14.59 0.07 14.58
C ILE A 192 -13.40 -0.64 13.95
N GLY A 193 -12.99 -0.22 12.75
CA GLY A 193 -11.85 -0.78 12.03
C GLY A 193 -10.55 -0.67 12.83
N PHE A 194 -10.31 0.46 13.50
CA PHE A 194 -9.16 0.64 14.37
C PHE A 194 -9.20 -0.28 15.59
N VAL A 195 -10.35 -0.40 16.26
CA VAL A 195 -10.50 -1.29 17.43
C VAL A 195 -10.33 -2.75 17.03
N VAL A 196 -10.89 -3.19 15.91
CA VAL A 196 -10.76 -4.59 15.48
C VAL A 196 -9.34 -4.93 15.08
N ASN A 197 -8.67 -4.05 14.33
CA ASN A 197 -7.33 -4.34 13.83
C ASN A 197 -6.25 -4.01 14.88
N PHE A 198 -6.25 -2.85 15.51
CA PHE A 198 -5.08 -2.38 16.26
C PHE A 198 -5.19 -2.53 17.78
N ARG A 199 -6.29 -3.08 18.30
CA ARG A 199 -6.38 -3.39 19.73
C ARG A 199 -5.29 -4.39 20.09
N LYS A 200 -4.31 -3.93 20.88
CA LYS A 200 -3.29 -4.80 21.49
C LYS A 200 -4.04 -5.90 22.23
N LYS A 201 -3.86 -7.16 21.83
CA LYS A 201 -4.20 -8.27 22.72
C LYS A 201 -3.33 -8.07 23.95
N LYS A 202 -3.96 -7.84 25.11
CA LYS A 202 -3.30 -8.03 26.39
C LYS A 202 -2.97 -9.53 26.43
N GLU A 203 -1.70 -9.85 26.28
CA GLU A 203 -1.15 -11.11 26.79
C GLU A 203 -1.19 -11.07 28.32
#